data_AF-A4XS81-F1
#
_entry.id   AF-A4XS81-F1
#
_cell.length_a   1.000
_cell.length_b   1.000
_cell.length_c   1.000
_cell.angle_alpha   90.00
_cell.angle_beta   90.00
_cell.angle_gamma   90.00
#
_symmetry.space_group_name_H-M   'P 1'
#
loop_
_entity.id
_entity.type
_entity.pdbx_description
1 polymer ?
#
loop_
_entity_poly.entity_id
_entity_poly.type
_entity_poly.pdbx_seq_one_letter_code
_entity_poly.pdbx_strand_id
1 'polypeptide(L)'
;MEWLAAITTGGLAGLGLWMLLDRNLKRVVLGVVVLGNAINLGVLTAGRFFGERPAFVDAGNGASTANALPQALVLTAIVIGFSLFVFALALLKRTRELHGDKTTDSVSSITEQPAPDWHAGEHESDGNGAEARR
;
A
#
# COMPACT_ATOMS: atom_id res chain seq x y z
N MET A 1 -9.07 17.16 23.35
CA MET A 1 -9.34 16.40 22.10
C MET A 1 -8.08 16.20 21.26
N GLU A 2 -7.22 17.21 21.11
CA GLU A 2 -6.00 17.13 20.28
C GLU A 2 -5.07 15.96 20.67
N TRP A 3 -4.82 15.73 21.97
CA TRP A 3 -4.02 14.60 22.45
C TRP A 3 -4.59 13.22 22.09
N LEU A 4 -5.91 13.05 22.22
CA LEU A 4 -6.59 11.79 21.85
C LEU A 4 -6.44 11.53 20.35
N ALA A 5 -6.62 12.56 19.53
CA ALA A 5 -6.47 12.48 18.09
C ALA A 5 -5.01 12.16 17.68
N ALA A 6 -4.02 12.74 18.38
CA ALA A 6 -2.61 12.44 18.14
C ALA A 6 -2.24 10.99 18.46
N ILE A 7 -2.67 10.47 19.62
CA ILE A 7 -2.43 9.07 20.00
C ILE A 7 -3.13 8.11 19.04
N THR A 8 -4.38 8.41 18.67
CA THR A 8 -5.15 7.61 17.71
C THR A 8 -4.48 7.58 16.34
N THR A 9 -4.05 8.75 15.84
CA THR A 9 -3.34 8.87 14.56
C THR A 9 -2.03 8.08 14.58
N GLY A 10 -1.22 8.23 15.63
CA GLY A 10 0.04 7.49 15.79
C GLY A 10 -0.18 5.98 15.89
N GLY A 11 -1.22 5.55 16.62
CA GLY A 11 -1.60 4.14 16.73
C GLY A 11 -2.02 3.53 15.39
N LEU A 12 -2.88 4.20 14.63
CA LEU A 12 -3.26 3.74 13.28
C LEU A 12 -2.06 3.76 12.32
N ALA A 13 -1.20 4.78 12.38
CA ALA A 13 -0.02 4.86 11.53
C ALA A 13 0.96 3.71 11.82
N GLY A 14 1.22 3.42 13.10
CA GLY A 14 2.05 2.30 13.52
C GLY A 14 1.45 0.95 13.12
N LEU A 15 0.14 0.75 13.31
CA LEU A 15 -0.55 -0.46 12.90
C LEU A 15 -0.51 -0.66 11.37
N GLY A 16 -0.78 0.40 10.60
CA GLY A 16 -0.74 0.37 9.14
C GLY A 16 0.65 0.05 8.63
N LEU A 17 1.69 0.67 9.21
CA LEU A 17 3.08 0.39 8.87
C LEU A 17 3.46 -1.06 9.23
N TRP A 18 3.06 -1.55 10.41
CA TRP A 18 3.31 -2.93 10.81
C TRP A 18 2.67 -3.95 9.85
N MET A 19 1.43 -3.69 9.41
CA MET A 19 0.76 -4.54 8.41
C MET A 19 1.42 -4.47 7.03
N LEU A 20 2.02 -3.33 6.67
CA LEU A 20 2.75 -3.17 5.41
C LEU A 20 4.02 -4.04 5.36
N LEU A 21 4.63 -4.31 6.52
CA LEU A 21 5.80 -5.19 6.68
C LEU A 21 5.42 -6.68 6.75
N ASP A 22 4.13 -7.03 6.67
CA ASP A 22 3.69 -8.41 6.78
C ASP A 22 3.96 -9.22 5.50
N ARG A 23 4.24 -10.51 5.69
CA ARG A 23 4.53 -11.46 4.60
C ARG A 23 3.29 -11.80 3.75
N ASN A 24 2.07 -11.53 4.24
CA ASN A 24 0.83 -11.84 3.55
C ASN A 24 0.35 -10.62 2.75
N LEU A 25 0.26 -10.76 1.42
CA LEU A 25 -0.15 -9.67 0.53
C LEU A 25 -1.54 -9.08 0.86
N LYS A 26 -2.45 -9.90 1.41
CA LYS A 26 -3.76 -9.44 1.93
C LYS A 26 -3.61 -8.43 3.07
N ARG A 27 -2.69 -8.70 4.00
CA ARG A 27 -2.39 -7.82 5.14
C ARG A 27 -1.68 -6.55 4.68
N VAL A 28 -0.79 -6.65 3.69
CA VAL A 28 -0.15 -5.47 3.07
C VAL A 28 -1.20 -4.51 2.49
N VAL A 29 -2.16 -5.03 1.71
CA VAL A 29 -3.24 -4.20 1.14
C VAL A 29 -4.12 -3.58 2.23
N LEU A 30 -4.46 -4.32 3.28
CA LEU A 30 -5.15 -3.75 4.44
C LEU A 30 -4.31 -2.68 5.16
N GLY A 31 -2.99 -2.88 5.26
CA GLY A 31 -2.04 -1.93 5.83
C GLY A 31 -2.05 -0.59 5.11
N VAL A 32 -2.11 -0.61 3.77
CA VAL A 32 -2.26 0.62 2.94
C VAL A 32 -3.54 1.38 3.30
N VAL A 33 -4.67 0.68 3.49
CA VAL A 33 -5.94 1.30 3.88
C VAL A 33 -5.87 1.91 5.28
N VAL A 34 -5.35 1.15 6.26
CA VAL A 34 -5.23 1.62 7.64
C VAL A 34 -4.31 2.84 7.71
N LEU A 35 -3.17 2.81 7.01
CA LEU A 35 -2.23 3.92 6.95
C LEU A 35 -2.83 5.16 6.25
N GLY A 36 -3.58 4.97 5.16
CA GLY A 36 -4.30 6.05 4.48
C GLY A 36 -5.32 6.73 5.40
N ASN A 37 -6.05 5.96 6.20
CA ASN A 37 -6.96 6.51 7.23
C ASN A 37 -6.21 7.27 8.33
N ALA A 38 -5.04 6.78 8.75
CA ALA A 38 -4.19 7.49 9.71
C ALA A 38 -3.76 8.86 9.16
N ILE A 39 -3.32 8.92 7.90
CA ILE A 39 -2.91 10.17 7.24
C ILE A 39 -4.09 11.14 7.13
N ASN A 40 -5.27 10.66 6.71
CA ASN A 40 -6.49 11.48 6.65
C ASN A 40 -6.84 12.08 8.02
N LEU A 41 -6.77 11.28 9.09
CA LEU A 41 -7.00 11.74 10.45
C LEU A 41 -5.94 12.76 10.91
N GLY A 42 -4.67 12.54 10.54
CA GLY A 42 -3.56 13.45 10.83
C GLY A 42 -3.73 14.82 10.17
N VAL A 43 -4.09 14.84 8.88
CA VAL A 43 -4.39 16.08 8.13
C VAL A 43 -5.57 16.83 8.75
N LEU A 44 -6.65 16.11 9.10
CA LEU A 44 -7.80 16.72 9.77
C LEU A 44 -7.42 17.34 11.12
N THR A 45 -6.60 16.63 11.91
CA THR A 45 -6.15 17.08 13.23
C THR A 45 -5.23 18.31 13.13
N ALA A 46 -4.41 18.41 12.09
CA ALA A 46 -3.57 19.59 11.82
C ALA A 46 -4.38 20.87 11.60
N GLY A 47 -5.63 20.74 11.14
CA GLY A 47 -6.59 21.82 11.02
C GLY A 47 -7.08 22.43 12.32
N ARG A 48 -6.81 21.74 13.44
CA ARG A 48 -7.40 21.92 14.78
C ARG A 48 -8.92 21.78 14.77
N PHE A 49 -9.47 21.28 15.87
CA PHE A 49 -10.92 21.12 16.07
C PHE A 49 -11.62 22.45 16.43
N PHE A 50 -11.22 23.55 15.80
CA PHE A 50 -11.87 24.85 16.02
C PHE A 50 -13.07 24.97 15.09
N GLY A 51 -14.26 25.06 15.69
CA GLY A 51 -15.51 25.39 15.02
C GLY A 51 -16.61 24.39 15.31
N GLU A 52 -17.66 24.85 16.00
CA GLU A 52 -18.86 24.06 16.29
C GLU A 52 -19.79 23.97 15.07
N ARG A 53 -19.48 24.71 14.00
CA ARG A 53 -20.31 24.82 12.79
C ARG A 53 -19.57 24.31 11.54
N PRO A 54 -20.27 23.65 10.60
CA PRO A 54 -19.68 23.19 9.35
C PRO A 54 -19.09 24.34 8.52
N ALA A 55 -18.01 24.07 7.78
CA ALA A 55 -17.26 25.05 6.95
C ALA A 55 -18.12 25.84 5.96
N PHE A 56 -19.30 25.34 5.60
CA PHE A 56 -20.19 25.88 4.56
C PHE A 56 -21.38 26.70 5.11
N VAL A 57 -21.51 26.84 6.44
CA VAL A 57 -22.61 27.60 7.05
C VAL A 57 -22.21 29.06 7.23
N ASP A 58 -23.07 29.97 6.77
CA ASP A 58 -22.85 31.40 6.88
C ASP A 58 -22.66 31.81 8.35
N ALA A 59 -21.60 32.59 8.60
CA ALA A 59 -21.16 32.99 9.94
C ALA A 59 -22.04 34.13 10.49
N GLY A 60 -23.36 34.01 10.35
CA GLY A 60 -24.32 35.07 10.71
C GLY A 60 -24.31 35.46 12.20
N ASN A 61 -23.71 34.64 13.08
CA ASN A 61 -23.82 34.80 14.53
C ASN A 61 -22.46 34.86 15.28
N GLY A 62 -21.33 35.10 14.60
CA GLY A 62 -20.02 35.24 15.28
C GLY A 62 -19.44 33.95 15.88
N ALA A 63 -20.04 32.79 15.61
CA ALA A 63 -19.51 31.48 16.00
C ALA A 63 -18.38 31.05 15.05
N SER A 64 -17.32 30.46 15.61
CA SER A 64 -16.19 29.94 14.85
C SER A 64 -16.64 28.77 13.95
N THR A 65 -16.26 28.82 12.69
CA THR A 65 -16.55 27.78 11.68
C THR A 65 -15.34 26.86 11.52
N ALA A 66 -15.59 25.57 11.25
CA ALA A 66 -14.54 24.60 10.98
C ALA A 66 -13.64 24.99 9.80
N ASN A 67 -12.36 24.65 9.87
CA ASN A 67 -11.38 25.01 8.84
C ASN A 67 -11.66 24.25 7.52
N ALA A 68 -11.96 24.99 6.45
CA ALA A 68 -12.29 24.44 5.14
C ALA A 68 -11.09 23.79 4.42
N LEU A 69 -9.86 24.25 4.69
CA LEU A 69 -8.66 23.80 3.96
C LEU A 69 -8.32 22.32 4.24
N PRO A 70 -8.16 21.88 5.50
CA PRO A 70 -7.94 20.46 5.82
C PRO A 70 -9.08 19.57 5.35
N GLN A 71 -10.33 20.07 5.36
CA GLN A 71 -11.49 19.31 4.89
C GLN A 71 -11.44 19.03 3.39
N ALA A 72 -11.12 20.04 2.58
CA ALA A 72 -10.96 19.88 1.13
C ALA A 72 -9.80 18.95 0.77
N LEU A 73 -8.68 19.05 1.52
CA LEU A 73 -7.53 18.15 1.34
C LEU A 73 -7.89 16.70 1.65
N VAL A 74 -8.61 16.44 2.76
CA VAL A 74 -9.03 15.09 3.14
C VAL A 74 -10.04 14.52 2.14
N LEU A 75 -10.99 15.31 1.62
CA LEU A 75 -11.92 14.84 0.59
C LEU A 75 -11.17 14.36 -0.67
N THR A 76 -10.16 15.12 -1.10
CA THR A 76 -9.30 14.76 -2.24
C THR A 76 -8.51 13.49 -1.94
N ALA A 77 -7.92 13.41 -0.74
CA ALA A 77 -7.14 12.26 -0.31
C ALA A 77 -7.98 10.98 -0.23
N ILE A 78 -9.25 11.07 0.20
CA ILE A 78 -10.17 9.92 0.25
C ILE A 78 -10.41 9.36 -1.16
N VAL A 79 -10.66 10.20 -2.15
CA VAL A 79 -10.92 9.75 -3.54
C VAL A 79 -9.68 9.10 -4.16
N ILE A 80 -8.50 9.71 -3.96
CA ILE A 80 -7.22 9.14 -4.42
C ILE A 80 -6.95 7.82 -3.72
N GLY A 81 -7.10 7.77 -2.40
CA GLY A 81 -6.91 6.57 -1.59
C GLY A 81 -7.85 5.44 -1.98
N PHE A 82 -9.12 5.73 -2.24
CA PHE A 82 -10.09 4.76 -2.74
C PHE A 82 -9.71 4.22 -4.11
N SER A 83 -9.30 5.09 -5.04
CA SER A 83 -8.87 4.68 -6.38
C SER A 83 -7.65 3.76 -6.32
N LEU A 84 -6.65 4.11 -5.51
CA LEU A 84 -5.46 3.28 -5.28
C LEU A 84 -5.81 1.97 -4.57
N PHE A 85 -6.78 1.97 -3.65
CA PHE A 85 -7.24 0.76 -2.98
C PHE A 85 -7.92 -0.21 -3.94
N VAL A 86 -8.83 0.27 -4.79
CA VAL A 86 -9.47 -0.55 -5.83
C VAL A 86 -8.43 -1.11 -6.78
N PHE A 87 -7.45 -0.29 -7.19
CA PHE A 87 -6.35 -0.73 -8.02
C PHE A 87 -5.50 -1.81 -7.33
N ALA A 88 -5.13 -1.61 -6.07
CA ALA A 88 -4.38 -2.59 -5.29
C ALA A 88 -5.14 -3.90 -5.11
N LEU A 89 -6.46 -3.86 -4.92
CA LEU A 89 -7.31 -5.05 -4.90
C LEU A 89 -7.34 -5.77 -6.25
N ALA A 90 -7.42 -5.04 -7.35
CA ALA A 90 -7.36 -5.62 -8.70
C ALA A 90 -6.02 -6.32 -8.94
N LEU A 91 -4.90 -5.71 -8.53
CA LEU A 91 -3.58 -6.34 -8.57
C LEU A 91 -3.51 -7.57 -7.66
N LEU A 92 -4.00 -7.49 -6.43
CA LEU A 92 -4.04 -8.62 -5.50
C LEU A 92 -4.82 -9.81 -6.09
N LYS A 93 -5.99 -9.54 -6.69
CA LYS A 93 -6.79 -10.55 -7.39
C LYS A 93 -5.98 -11.18 -8.53
N ARG A 94 -5.38 -10.34 -9.40
CA ARG A 94 -4.60 -10.81 -10.55
C ARG A 94 -3.38 -11.63 -10.12
N THR A 95 -2.67 -11.20 -9.09
CA THR A 95 -1.52 -11.92 -8.53
C THR A 95 -1.95 -13.27 -7.97
N ARG A 96 -3.10 -13.35 -7.28
CA ARG A 96 -3.64 -14.62 -6.78
C ARG A 96 -4.03 -15.58 -7.90
N GLU A 97 -4.62 -15.07 -8.98
CA GLU A 97 -4.96 -15.89 -10.15
C GLU A 97 -3.72 -16.49 -10.82
N LEU A 98 -2.64 -15.71 -10.95
CA LEU A 98 -1.41 -16.14 -11.62
C LEU A 98 -0.49 -16.99 -10.74
N HIS A 99 -0.43 -16.71 -9.44
CA HIS A 99 0.60 -17.27 -8.55
C HIS A 99 0.04 -18.07 -7.37
N GLY A 100 -1.28 -18.12 -7.19
CA GLY A 100 -1.93 -18.75 -6.03
C GLY A 100 -1.85 -17.90 -4.76
N ASP A 101 -2.15 -18.51 -3.60
CA ASP A 101 -1.96 -17.84 -2.29
C ASP A 101 -0.49 -17.92 -1.87
N LYS A 102 0.36 -17.19 -2.60
CA LYS A 102 1.78 -17.09 -2.31
C LYS A 102 2.08 -15.91 -1.39
N THR A 103 3.04 -16.14 -0.51
CA THR A 103 3.67 -15.16 0.35
C THR A 103 4.43 -14.13 -0.48
N THR A 104 4.56 -12.89 0.01
CA THR A 104 5.21 -11.77 -0.70
C THR A 104 6.59 -12.16 -1.28
N ASP A 105 7.43 -12.85 -0.49
CA ASP A 105 8.77 -13.28 -0.93
C ASP A 105 8.74 -14.25 -2.12
N SER A 106 7.71 -15.09 -2.21
CA SER A 106 7.59 -16.11 -3.26
C SER A 106 7.15 -15.54 -4.61
N VAL A 107 6.72 -14.26 -4.65
CA VAL A 107 6.49 -13.53 -5.90
C VAL A 107 7.81 -12.97 -6.44
N SER A 108 8.73 -12.52 -5.56
CA SER A 108 10.05 -12.00 -5.95
C SER A 108 10.97 -13.07 -6.55
N SER A 109 10.85 -14.32 -6.10
CA SER A 109 11.70 -15.41 -6.58
C SER A 109 11.49 -15.79 -8.05
N ILE A 110 10.41 -15.32 -8.69
CA ILE A 110 10.14 -15.53 -10.12
C ILE A 110 11.06 -14.64 -10.97
N THR A 111 11.39 -13.44 -10.48
CA THR A 111 12.34 -12.51 -11.11
C THR A 111 13.80 -12.85 -10.84
N GLU A 112 14.06 -13.71 -9.86
CA GLU A 112 15.42 -14.07 -9.40
C GLU A 112 15.91 -15.41 -9.95
N GLN A 113 15.27 -15.93 -11.00
CA GLN A 113 15.78 -17.10 -11.70
C GLN A 113 17.18 -16.79 -12.25
N PRO A 114 18.18 -17.67 -12.00
CA PRO A 114 19.53 -17.48 -12.52
C PRO A 114 19.44 -17.31 -14.04
N ALA A 115 20.23 -16.36 -14.58
CA ALA A 115 20.28 -16.12 -16.01
C ALA A 115 20.49 -17.46 -16.74
N PRO A 116 19.78 -17.75 -17.84
CA PRO A 116 19.94 -19.00 -18.57
C PRO A 116 21.42 -19.18 -18.90
N ASP A 117 21.98 -20.32 -18.50
CA ASP A 117 23.36 -20.65 -18.82
C ASP A 117 23.43 -21.07 -20.30
N TRP A 118 23.66 -20.07 -21.15
CA TRP A 118 23.76 -20.25 -22.60
C TRP A 118 24.95 -21.12 -23.02
N HIS A 119 25.87 -21.44 -22.10
CA HIS A 119 27.07 -22.25 -22.35
C HIS A 119 26.94 -23.71 -21.88
N ALA A 120 25.85 -24.09 -21.23
CA ALA A 120 25.63 -25.46 -20.74
C ALA A 120 25.62 -26.52 -21.87
N GLY A 121 25.28 -26.14 -23.11
CA GLY A 121 25.23 -27.05 -24.26
C GLY A 121 26.57 -27.28 -24.98
N GLU A 122 27.60 -26.48 -24.70
CA GLU A 122 28.88 -26.55 -25.43
C GLU A 122 29.78 -27.70 -24.94
N HIS A 123 29.62 -28.11 -23.67
CA HIS A 123 30.46 -29.15 -23.05
C HIS A 123 30.00 -30.59 -23.31
N GLU A 124 28.77 -30.82 -23.78
CA GLU A 124 28.23 -32.17 -23.96
C GLU A 124 28.50 -32.75 -25.37
N SER A 125 28.83 -31.91 -26.35
CA SER A 125 29.03 -32.36 -27.75
C SER A 125 30.42 -32.92 -28.03
N ASP A 126 31.43 -32.60 -27.21
CA ASP A 126 32.83 -33.00 -27.45
C ASP A 126 33.17 -34.42 -26.98
N GLY A 127 32.33 -35.05 -26.14
CA GLY A 127 32.61 -36.38 -25.57
C GLY A 127 32.09 -37.56 -26.39
N ASN A 128 30.98 -37.40 -27.12
CA ASN A 128 30.25 -38.52 -27.72
C ASN A 128 30.70 -38.89 -29.15
N GLY A 129 31.50 -38.03 -29.80
CA GLY A 129 31.97 -38.25 -31.18
C GLY A 129 33.15 -39.23 -31.31
N ALA A 130 33.86 -39.52 -30.22
CA ALA A 130 35.09 -40.32 -30.26
C ALA A 130 34.88 -41.83 -30.02
N GLU A 131 33.80 -42.23 -29.35
CA GLU A 131 33.57 -43.63 -28.97
C GLU A 131 32.80 -44.43 -30.05
N ALA A 132 32.07 -43.77 -30.96
CA ALA A 132 31.29 -44.44 -32.00
C ALA A 132 32.11 -44.91 -33.23
N ARG A 133 33.44 -44.80 -33.20
CA ARG A 133 34.34 -45.10 -34.34
C ARG A 133 35.44 -46.15 -34.06
N ARG A 134 35.31 -46.97 -33.01
CA ARG A 134 36.25 -48.08 -32.74
C ARG A 134 35.54 -49.42 -32.68
#